data_AF-A0A962M8D5-F1
#
_entry.id   AF-A0A962M8D5-F1
#
_cell.length_a   1.000
_cell.length_b   1.000
_cell.length_c   1.000
_cell.angle_alpha   90.00
_cell.angle_beta   90.00
_cell.angle_gamma   90.00
#
_symmetry.space_group_name_H-M   'P 1'
#
loop_
_entity.id
_entity.type
_entity.pdbx_description
1 polymer ?
#
loop_
_entity_poly.entity_id
_entity_poly.type
_entity_poly.pdbx_seq_one_letter_code
_entity_poly.pdbx_strand_id
1 'polypeptide(L)'
;NLYINQEKKCALTGVSINLENKGKNNTASLDRIDSSKGYTLDNIQWIHKIVQKIKWDLSELELIKWCQKIVSHKDGTRDYE
;
A
#
# COMPACT_ATOMS: atom_id res chain seq x y z
N ASN A 1 -0.11 15.00 -12.06
CA ASN A 1 0.03 13.54 -12.31
C ASN A 1 0.28 12.89 -10.96
N LEU A 2 -0.63 12.02 -10.50
CA LEU A 2 -0.59 11.43 -9.14
C LEU A 2 0.76 10.76 -8.81
N TYR A 3 1.37 10.08 -9.77
CA TYR A 3 2.67 9.41 -9.58
C TYR A 3 3.81 10.38 -9.23
N ILE A 4 3.83 11.55 -9.90
CA ILE A 4 4.82 12.61 -9.65
C ILE A 4 4.51 13.33 -8.34
N ASN A 5 3.23 13.58 -8.05
CA ASN A 5 2.79 14.23 -6.82
C ASN A 5 3.10 13.37 -5.58
N GLN A 6 3.09 12.03 -5.71
CA GLN A 6 3.53 11.09 -4.68
C GLN A 6 5.07 10.93 -4.62
N GLU A 7 5.83 11.78 -5.29
CA GLU A 7 7.30 11.72 -5.34
C GLU A 7 7.87 10.38 -5.81
N LYS A 8 7.10 9.63 -6.62
CA LYS A 8 7.47 8.27 -7.04
C LYS A 8 7.70 7.33 -5.84
N LYS A 9 6.97 7.53 -4.74
CA LYS A 9 7.01 6.68 -3.54
C LYS A 9 5.68 5.96 -3.35
N CYS A 10 5.78 4.77 -2.77
CA CYS A 10 4.63 4.03 -2.27
C CYS A 10 3.93 4.86 -1.19
N ALA A 11 2.65 5.15 -1.38
CA ALA A 11 1.87 5.95 -0.43
C ALA A 11 1.81 5.32 0.97
N LEU A 12 1.82 3.99 1.07
CA LEU A 12 1.71 3.27 2.35
C LEU A 12 3.03 3.09 3.10
N THR A 13 4.17 3.03 2.39
CA THR A 13 5.45 2.66 3.01
C THR A 13 6.58 3.66 2.78
N GLY A 14 6.38 4.67 1.93
CA GLY A 14 7.39 5.66 1.57
C GLY A 14 8.54 5.14 0.71
N VAL A 15 8.60 3.83 0.42
CA VAL A 15 9.67 3.25 -0.42
C VAL A 15 9.53 3.72 -1.87
N SER A 16 10.65 3.95 -2.54
CA SER A 16 10.66 4.32 -3.95
C SER A 16 10.02 3.24 -4.81
N ILE A 17 9.20 3.67 -5.76
CA ILE A 17 8.56 2.83 -6.77
C ILE A 17 8.89 3.35 -8.16
N ASN A 18 8.85 2.48 -9.16
CA ASN A 18 9.16 2.82 -10.53
C ASN A 18 8.08 2.30 -11.50
N LEU A 19 7.89 3.08 -12.56
CA LEU A 19 7.14 2.76 -13.76
C LEU A 19 8.14 2.73 -14.93
N GLU A 20 8.94 1.68 -15.01
CA GLU A 20 9.85 1.44 -16.12
C GLU A 20 9.11 0.87 -17.35
N ASN A 21 9.46 1.39 -18.53
CA ASN A 21 8.96 0.89 -19.79
C ASN A 21 9.71 -0.40 -20.16
N LYS A 22 9.21 -1.55 -19.67
CA LYS A 22 9.45 -2.96 -20.07
C LYS A 22 9.97 -3.85 -18.94
N GLY A 23 9.14 -4.78 -18.46
CA GLY A 23 9.59 -6.02 -17.80
C GLY A 23 9.24 -6.20 -16.32
N LYS A 24 9.95 -7.14 -15.66
CA LYS A 24 9.73 -7.58 -14.27
C LYS A 24 10.11 -6.52 -13.22
N ASN A 25 10.79 -5.45 -13.62
CA ASN A 25 11.38 -4.45 -12.73
C ASN A 25 10.38 -3.39 -12.23
N ASN A 26 9.19 -3.31 -12.83
CA ASN A 26 8.14 -2.42 -12.36
C ASN A 26 7.73 -2.77 -10.95
N THR A 27 7.87 -1.80 -10.04
CA THR A 27 7.49 -1.94 -8.63
C THR A 27 6.21 -1.20 -8.31
N ALA A 28 5.86 -0.15 -9.08
CA ALA A 28 4.61 0.58 -8.88
C ALA A 28 3.39 -0.24 -9.31
N SER A 29 2.34 -0.19 -8.49
CA SER A 29 1.02 -0.73 -8.78
C SER A 29 -0.03 0.33 -8.42
N LEU A 30 -1.01 0.52 -9.30
CA LEU A 30 -2.15 1.39 -9.02
C LEU A 30 -3.12 0.64 -8.12
N ASP A 31 -3.42 1.18 -6.95
CA ASP A 31 -4.29 0.55 -5.96
C ASP A 31 -5.35 1.53 -5.42
N ARG A 32 -6.35 0.96 -4.75
CA ARG A 32 -7.43 1.70 -4.12
C ARG A 32 -7.17 1.91 -2.63
N ILE A 33 -7.42 3.12 -2.12
CA ILE A 33 -7.40 3.42 -0.68
C ILE A 33 -8.44 2.55 0.03
N ASP A 34 -9.66 2.56 -0.47
CA ASP A 34 -10.77 1.74 -0.02
C ASP A 34 -11.15 0.73 -1.11
N SER A 35 -10.87 -0.56 -0.84
CA SER A 35 -11.13 -1.66 -1.76
C SER A 35 -12.62 -1.94 -1.99
N SER A 36 -13.52 -1.41 -1.16
CA SER A 36 -14.97 -1.50 -1.36
C SER A 36 -15.48 -0.51 -2.43
N LYS A 37 -14.68 0.49 -2.79
CA LYS A 37 -15.01 1.54 -3.77
C LYS A 37 -14.34 1.29 -5.13
N GLY A 38 -14.77 2.05 -6.15
CA GLY A 38 -14.20 2.01 -7.49
C GLY A 38 -12.87 2.78 -7.63
N TYR A 39 -12.31 2.79 -8.84
CA TYR A 39 -11.15 3.63 -9.18
C TYR A 39 -11.59 5.06 -9.49
N THR A 40 -11.65 5.90 -8.46
CA THR A 40 -11.97 7.33 -8.57
C THR A 40 -10.74 8.17 -8.20
N LEU A 41 -10.66 9.41 -8.68
CA LEU A 41 -9.46 10.26 -8.47
C LEU A 41 -9.11 10.48 -6.98
N ASP A 42 -10.11 10.40 -6.11
CA ASP A 42 -10.01 10.51 -4.64
C ASP A 42 -9.77 9.18 -3.92
N ASN A 43 -9.88 8.03 -4.62
CA ASN A 43 -9.74 6.70 -4.04
C ASN A 43 -8.56 5.90 -4.63
N ILE A 44 -7.70 6.50 -5.45
CA ILE A 44 -6.56 5.81 -6.06
C ILE A 44 -5.23 6.36 -5.56
N GLN A 45 -4.23 5.50 -5.62
CA GLN A 45 -2.86 5.80 -5.19
C GLN A 45 -1.86 4.86 -5.86
N TRP A 46 -0.61 5.28 -5.91
CA TRP A 46 0.49 4.38 -6.27
C TRP A 46 1.10 3.74 -5.02
N ILE A 47 1.15 2.41 -5.02
CA ILE A 47 1.81 1.63 -3.98
C ILE A 47 2.81 0.64 -4.58
N HIS A 48 3.65 0.04 -3.74
CA HIS A 48 4.54 -1.03 -4.17
C HIS A 48 3.72 -2.31 -4.45
N LYS A 49 3.99 -3.03 -5.54
CA LYS A 49 3.28 -4.26 -5.94
C LYS A 49 3.25 -5.36 -4.89
N ILE A 50 4.27 -5.41 -4.02
CA ILE A 50 4.28 -6.34 -2.87
C ILE A 50 3.21 -5.91 -1.85
N VAL A 51 3.13 -4.62 -1.53
CA VAL A 51 2.12 -4.09 -0.61
C VAL A 51 0.72 -4.31 -1.16
N GLN A 52 0.52 -4.07 -2.46
CA GLN A 52 -0.75 -4.39 -3.14
C GLN A 52 -1.14 -5.86 -2.99
N LYS A 53 -0.20 -6.79 -3.16
CA LYS A 53 -0.45 -8.23 -3.00
C LYS A 53 -0.80 -8.62 -1.57
N ILE A 54 -0.17 -8.00 -0.58
CA ILE A 54 -0.49 -8.22 0.84
C ILE A 54 -1.88 -7.65 1.15
N LYS A 55 -2.19 -6.46 0.63
CA LYS A 55 -3.48 -5.80 0.82
C LYS A 55 -4.62 -6.60 0.21
N TRP A 56 -4.41 -7.14 -1.00
CA TRP A 56 -5.39 -7.92 -1.77
C TRP A 56 -6.76 -7.21 -1.88
N ASP A 57 -7.73 -7.57 -1.04
CA ASP A 57 -9.08 -7.00 -0.98
C ASP A 57 -9.33 -6.15 0.28
N LEU A 58 -8.40 -6.13 1.24
CA LEU A 58 -8.51 -5.35 2.46
C LEU A 58 -8.54 -3.84 2.15
N SER A 59 -9.26 -3.08 2.97
CA SER A 59 -9.01 -1.65 3.09
C SER A 59 -7.63 -1.40 3.71
N GLU A 60 -7.09 -0.19 3.52
CA GLU A 60 -5.83 0.20 4.18
C GLU A 60 -5.90 0.09 5.70
N LEU A 61 -7.03 0.49 6.29
CA LEU A 61 -7.22 0.44 7.74
C LEU A 61 -7.15 -0.99 8.26
N GLU A 62 -7.75 -1.95 7.56
CA GLU A 62 -7.68 -3.37 7.90
C GLU A 62 -6.26 -3.91 7.77
N LEU A 63 -5.57 -3.57 6.67
CA LEU A 63 -4.17 -3.95 6.47
C LEU A 63 -3.28 -3.45 7.62
N ILE A 64 -3.39 -2.16 7.99
CA ILE A 64 -2.59 -1.55 9.07
C ILE A 64 -2.87 -2.23 10.40
N LYS A 65 -4.15 -2.50 10.73
CA LYS A 65 -4.52 -3.22 11.96
C LYS A 65 -3.90 -4.62 12.01
N TRP A 66 -3.92 -5.36 10.90
CA TRP A 66 -3.29 -6.67 10.84
C TRP A 66 -1.76 -6.58 10.99
N CYS A 67 -1.12 -5.61 10.33
CA CYS A 67 0.32 -5.37 10.50
C CYS A 67 0.68 -5.07 11.96
N GLN A 68 -0.09 -4.19 12.63
CA GLN A 68 0.11 -3.87 14.04
C GLN A 68 -0.01 -5.12 14.93
N LYS A 69 -1.05 -5.93 14.73
CA LYS A 69 -1.24 -7.17 15.51
C LYS A 69 -0.08 -8.16 15.35
N ILE A 70 0.43 -8.32 14.12
CA ILE A 70 1.58 -9.17 13.82
C ILE A 70 2.83 -8.66 14.56
N VAL A 71 3.10 -7.36 14.51
CA VAL A 71 4.27 -6.74 15.16
C VAL A 71 4.16 -6.82 16.68
N SER A 72 3.03 -6.42 17.28
CA SER A 72 2.79 -6.52 18.73
C SER A 72 3.02 -7.94 19.25
N HIS A 73 2.45 -8.94 18.57
CA HIS A 73 2.63 -10.34 18.95
C HIS A 73 4.10 -10.79 18.84
N LYS A 74 4.84 -10.30 17.84
CA LYS A 74 6.25 -10.63 17.62
C LYS A 74 7.18 -10.00 18.66
N ASP A 75 6.88 -8.77 19.07
CA ASP A 75 7.70 -7.98 20.00
C ASP A 75 7.37 -8.27 21.48
N GLY A 76 6.35 -9.09 21.75
CA GLY A 76 5.91 -9.40 23.11
C GLY A 76 5.31 -8.20 23.84
N THR A 77 4.97 -7.13 23.11
CA THR A 77 4.29 -5.94 23.65
C THR A 77 2.79 -6.23 23.68
N ARG A 78 2.16 -5.98 24.84
CA ARG A 78 0.70 -6.11 24.99
C ARG A 78 0.02 -4.99 24.21
N ASP A 79 -1.03 -5.33 23.48
CA ASP A 79 -1.91 -4.39 22.80
C ASP A 79 -2.41 -3.34 23.81
N TYR A 80 -2.25 -2.05 23.50
CA TYR A 80 -3.07 -1.00 24.10
C TYR A 80 -4.40 -1.02 23.35
N GLU A 81 -5.41 -1.64 23.96
CA GLU A 81 -6.80 -1.63 23.48
C GLU A 81 -7.36 -0.21 23.33
#